data_AF-A0A6G4VHQ5-F1
#
_entry.id   AF-A0A6G4VHQ5-F1
#
_cell.length_a   1.000
_cell.length_b   1.000
_cell.length_c   1.000
_cell.angle_alpha   90.00
_cell.angle_beta   90.00
_cell.angle_gamma   90.00
#
_symmetry.space_group_name_H-M   'P 1'
#
loop_
_entity.id
_entity.type
_entity.pdbx_description
1 polymer ?
#
loop_
_entity_poly.entity_id
_entity_poly.type
_entity_poly.pdbx_seq_one_letter_code
_entity_poly.pdbx_strand_id
1 'polypeptide(L)'
;MSEGEVLVIGLAPRDKEAGRWPVVATAGPQVAVVRAASADLPAVAEHARLAMARTPDGRTQVLGDESALDELAPGDRLFVDAWRERPLSKPDRRGEGLPWDAPGFEPPDRPAG
;
A
#
# COMPACT_ATOMS: atom_id res chain seq x y z
N MET A 1 -4.19 8.18 17.35
CA MET A 1 -3.55 8.44 16.04
C MET A 1 -3.83 7.23 15.19
N SER A 2 -4.60 7.36 14.11
CA SER A 2 -4.92 6.22 13.24
C SER A 2 -3.66 5.84 12.47
N GLU A 3 -3.21 4.59 12.56
CA GLU A 3 -2.12 4.10 11.72
C GLU A 3 -2.55 4.16 10.25
N GLY A 4 -1.76 4.84 9.43
CA GLY A 4 -1.98 4.96 7.99
C GLY A 4 -0.84 4.32 7.19
N GLU A 5 -1.03 4.27 5.87
CA GLU A 5 0.00 3.91 4.92
C GLU A 5 0.19 5.05 3.92
N VAL A 6 1.45 5.31 3.58
CA VAL A 6 1.85 6.23 2.53
C VAL A 6 2.70 5.46 1.52
N LEU A 7 2.32 5.51 0.25
CA LEU A 7 3.08 4.97 -0.87
C LEU A 7 4.08 6.02 -1.34
N VAL A 8 5.33 5.62 -1.56
CA VAL A 8 6.43 6.49 -1.98
C VAL A 8 7.07 5.97 -3.26
N ILE A 9 7.41 6.89 -4.16
CA ILE A 9 8.07 6.61 -5.43
C ILE A 9 9.33 7.45 -5.58
N GLY A 10 10.41 6.82 -6.01
CA GLY A 10 11.70 7.47 -6.25
C GLY A 10 12.36 7.92 -4.95
N LEU A 11 12.37 7.05 -3.92
CA LEU A 11 13.10 7.31 -2.68
C LEU A 11 14.56 7.66 -2.98
N ALA A 12 15.03 8.79 -2.44
CA ALA A 12 16.44 9.14 -2.54
C ALA A 12 17.30 8.00 -1.93
N PRO A 13 18.37 7.55 -2.61
CA PRO A 13 19.19 6.47 -2.09
C PRO A 13 19.83 6.86 -0.77
N ARG A 14 19.44 6.15 0.30
CA ARG A 14 20.03 6.20 1.66
C ARG A 14 19.80 7.50 2.43
N ASP A 15 18.59 8.03 2.42
CA ASP A 15 18.25 9.00 3.45
C ASP A 15 18.09 8.29 4.80
N LYS A 16 18.90 8.68 5.80
CA LYS A 16 18.80 8.14 7.17
C LYS A 16 17.42 8.39 7.79
N GLU A 17 16.68 9.36 7.25
CA GLU A 17 15.30 9.67 7.64
C GLU A 17 14.27 8.63 7.18
N ALA A 18 14.61 7.75 6.23
CA ALA A 18 13.80 6.56 5.95
C ALA A 18 13.62 5.65 7.18
N GLY A 19 14.47 5.80 8.22
CA GLY A 19 14.29 5.15 9.52
C GLY A 19 13.13 5.69 10.35
N ARG A 20 12.57 6.86 10.02
CA ARG A 20 11.44 7.49 10.73
C ARG A 20 10.12 6.76 10.50
N TRP A 21 9.90 6.26 9.28
CA TRP A 21 8.67 5.55 8.93
C TRP A 21 9.00 4.11 8.51
N PRO A 22 8.51 3.10 9.25
CA PRO A 22 8.76 1.70 8.92
C PRO A 22 8.26 1.36 7.51
N VAL A 23 9.13 0.78 6.69
CA VAL A 23 8.72 0.21 5.40
C VAL A 23 7.92 -1.06 5.66
N VAL A 24 6.71 -1.14 5.10
CA VAL A 24 5.80 -2.29 5.26
C VAL A 24 5.66 -3.13 3.99
N ALA A 25 5.95 -2.56 2.83
CA ALA A 25 6.00 -3.27 1.56
C ALA A 25 6.94 -2.57 0.56
N THR A 26 7.45 -3.34 -0.39
CA THR A 26 8.24 -2.84 -1.52
C THR A 26 7.82 -3.60 -2.78
N ALA A 27 7.70 -2.91 -3.91
CA ALA A 27 7.42 -3.54 -5.20
C ALA A 27 8.69 -3.65 -6.06
N GLY A 28 9.53 -2.63 -6.00
CA GLY A 28 10.76 -2.52 -6.76
C GLY A 28 11.70 -1.48 -6.14
N PRO A 29 12.85 -1.18 -6.79
CA PRO A 29 13.86 -0.27 -6.24
C PRO A 29 13.35 1.17 -6.09
N GLN A 30 12.28 1.53 -6.81
CA GLN A 30 11.71 2.87 -6.78
C GLN A 30 10.41 2.97 -5.97
N VAL A 31 9.79 1.85 -5.56
CA VAL A 31 8.45 1.86 -4.97
C VAL A 31 8.43 1.17 -3.62
N ALA A 32 8.05 1.91 -2.59
CA ALA A 32 7.84 1.39 -1.24
C ALA A 32 6.54 1.91 -0.62
N VAL A 33 6.02 1.18 0.37
CA VAL A 33 4.93 1.62 1.24
C VAL A 33 5.51 1.76 2.63
N VAL A 34 5.30 2.93 3.24
CA VAL A 34 5.72 3.22 4.61
C VAL A 34 4.51 3.35 5.53
N ARG A 35 4.70 3.01 6.80
CA ARG A 35 3.71 3.23 7.86
C ARG A 35 3.82 4.68 8.34
N ALA A 36 2.83 5.50 7.96
CA ALA A 36 2.77 6.92 8.28
C ALA A 36 1.31 7.38 8.26
N ALA A 37 0.92 8.35 9.10
CA ALA A 37 -0.42 8.92 9.02
C ALA A 37 -0.54 9.78 7.75
N SER A 38 -1.76 9.96 7.22
CA SER A 38 -1.95 10.85 6.06
C SER A 38 -1.52 12.31 6.35
N ALA A 39 -1.53 12.72 7.63
CA ALA A 39 -1.03 14.02 8.07
C ALA A 39 0.51 14.15 7.94
N ASP A 40 1.24 13.03 7.88
CA ASP A 40 2.69 13.02 7.68
C ASP A 40 3.07 13.07 6.19
N LEU A 41 2.10 13.03 5.26
CA LEU A 41 2.35 13.01 3.82
C LEU A 41 3.30 14.13 3.34
N PRO A 42 3.19 15.40 3.81
CA PRO A 42 4.14 16.46 3.42
C PRO A 42 5.58 16.13 3.79
N ALA A 43 5.82 15.63 5.01
CA ALA A 43 7.15 15.26 5.47
C ALA A 43 7.70 14.04 4.72
N VAL A 44 6.83 13.06 4.39
CA VAL A 44 7.24 11.90 3.58
C VAL A 44 7.61 12.34 2.15
N ALA A 45 6.88 13.30 1.58
CA ALA A 45 7.10 13.80 0.23
C ALA A 45 8.44 14.54 0.05
N GLU A 46 9.05 15.05 1.12
CA GLU A 46 10.38 15.70 1.07
C GLU A 46 11.50 14.72 0.67
N HIS A 47 11.30 13.40 0.83
CA HIS A 47 12.30 12.37 0.55
C HIS A 47 11.98 11.49 -0.67
N ALA A 48 10.93 11.82 -1.41
CA ALA A 48 10.44 11.06 -2.55
C ALA A 48 10.16 11.98 -3.74
N ARG A 49 10.25 11.45 -4.96
CA ARG A 49 9.78 12.17 -6.15
C ARG A 49 8.27 12.34 -6.13
N LEU A 50 7.56 11.35 -5.60
CA LEU A 50 6.12 11.32 -5.49
C LEU A 50 5.72 10.54 -4.23
N ALA A 51 4.79 11.09 -3.45
CA ALA A 51 4.21 10.43 -2.30
C ALA A 51 2.69 10.47 -2.37
N MET A 52 2.04 9.39 -1.93
CA MET A 52 0.59 9.23 -1.96
C MET A 52 0.08 8.68 -0.64
N ALA A 53 -0.92 9.33 -0.07
CA ALA A 53 -1.64 8.83 1.11
C ALA A 53 -3.10 8.59 0.76
N ARG A 54 -3.71 7.58 1.37
CA ARG A 54 -5.17 7.44 1.34
C ARG A 54 -5.76 8.02 2.62
N THR A 55 -6.68 8.96 2.46
CA THR A 55 -7.40 9.57 3.57
C THR A 55 -8.50 8.63 4.08
N PRO A 56 -8.96 8.77 5.34
CA PRO A 56 -9.99 7.90 5.91
C PRO A 56 -11.31 7.85 5.14
N ASP A 57 -11.59 8.87 4.32
CA ASP A 57 -12.76 8.97 3.45
C ASP A 57 -12.57 8.33 2.06
N GLY A 58 -11.46 7.62 1.83
CA GLY A 58 -11.19 6.89 0.59
C GLY A 58 -10.57 7.71 -0.52
N ARG A 59 -10.32 9.01 -0.32
CA ARG A 59 -9.62 9.84 -1.31
C ARG A 59 -8.11 9.56 -1.29
N THR A 60 -7.46 9.73 -2.44
CA THR A 60 -6.00 9.69 -2.54
C THR A 60 -5.48 11.12 -2.58
N GLN A 61 -4.60 11.46 -1.66
CA GLN A 61 -3.80 12.67 -1.70
C GLN A 61 -2.44 12.35 -2.33
N VAL A 62 -1.98 13.23 -3.21
CA VAL A 62 -0.75 13.07 -3.99
C VAL A 62 0.08 14.33 -3.81
N LEU A 63 1.36 14.19 -3.48
CA LEU A 63 2.33 15.29 -3.44
C LEU A 63 3.59 14.89 -4.21
N GLY A 64 4.08 15.80 -5.06
CA GLY A 64 5.29 15.62 -5.86
C GLY A 64 5.02 15.55 -7.36
N ASP A 65 5.96 14.96 -8.08
CA ASP A 65 5.98 14.86 -9.54
C ASP A 65 5.24 13.59 -10.02
N GLU A 66 4.03 13.76 -10.55
CA GLU A 66 3.23 12.64 -11.06
C GLU A 66 3.86 11.95 -12.28
N SER A 67 4.76 12.60 -13.02
CA SER A 67 5.44 11.95 -14.15
C SER A 67 6.37 10.81 -13.73
N ALA A 68 6.76 10.77 -12.44
CA ALA A 68 7.50 9.64 -11.86
C ALA A 68 6.75 8.30 -11.99
N LEU A 69 5.44 8.34 -12.20
CA LEU A 69 4.61 7.16 -12.45
C LEU A 69 4.80 6.57 -13.84
N ASP A 70 5.08 7.41 -14.84
CA ASP A 70 5.24 7.01 -16.24
C ASP A 70 6.61 6.34 -16.47
N GLU A 71 7.57 6.62 -15.58
CA GLU A 71 8.91 6.03 -15.58
C GLU A 71 8.97 4.67 -14.88
N LEU A 72 7.89 4.22 -14.23
CA LEU A 72 7.87 2.96 -13.50
C LEU A 72 7.93 1.75 -14.44
N ALA A 73 8.62 0.71 -13.99
CA ALA A 73 8.52 -0.59 -14.61
C ALA A 73 7.05 -1.09 -14.55
N PRO A 74 6.58 -1.90 -15.52
CA PRO A 74 5.18 -2.34 -15.57
C PRO A 74 4.67 -3.01 -14.28
N GLY A 75 5.53 -3.80 -13.61
CA GLY A 75 5.18 -4.45 -12.34
C GLY A 75 5.02 -3.46 -11.18
N ASP A 76 5.90 -2.47 -11.09
CA ASP A 76 5.81 -1.39 -10.09
C ASP A 76 4.56 -0.54 -10.33
N ARG A 77 4.26 -0.24 -11.60
CA ARG A 77 3.03 0.48 -11.97
C ARG A 77 1.79 -0.28 -11.55
N LEU A 78 1.71 -1.58 -11.86
CA LEU A 78 0.59 -2.43 -11.46
C LEU A 78 0.41 -2.46 -9.93
N PHE A 79 1.52 -2.50 -9.18
CA PHE A 79 1.46 -2.43 -7.72
C PHE A 79 0.86 -1.10 -7.22
N VAL A 80 1.28 0.03 -7.80
CA VAL A 80 0.75 1.35 -7.45
C VAL A 80 -0.76 1.42 -7.71
N ASP A 81 -1.19 0.95 -8.88
CA ASP A 81 -2.60 0.95 -9.27
C ASP A 81 -3.43 0.06 -8.31
N ALA A 82 -2.95 -1.15 -8.00
CA ALA A 82 -3.59 -2.04 -7.05
C ALA A 82 -3.63 -1.47 -5.61
N TRP A 83 -2.59 -0.74 -5.19
CA TRP A 83 -2.56 -0.09 -3.88
C TRP A 83 -3.60 1.03 -3.77
N ARG A 84 -3.79 1.82 -4.84
CA ARG A 84 -4.82 2.88 -4.93
C ARG A 84 -6.23 2.30 -4.82
N GLU A 85 -6.49 1.19 -5.51
CA GLU A 85 -7.80 0.54 -5.55
C GLU A 85 -8.10 -0.34 -4.33
N ARG A 86 -7.09 -0.64 -3.51
CA ARG A 86 -7.25 -1.51 -2.33
C ARG A 86 -8.35 -0.95 -1.42
N PRO A 87 -9.28 -1.76 -0.90
CA PRO A 87 -10.21 -1.32 0.14
C PRO A 87 -9.46 -0.84 1.40
N LEU A 88 -9.96 0.22 2.06
CA LEU A 88 -9.41 0.71 3.33
C LEU A 88 -9.74 -0.22 4.50
N SER A 89 -10.92 -0.84 4.47
CA SER A 89 -11.35 -1.86 5.42
C SER A 89 -11.25 -3.24 4.78
N LYS A 90 -10.85 -4.24 5.56
CA LYS A 90 -11.02 -5.63 5.14
C LYS A 90 -12.51 -5.85 4.82
N PRO A 91 -12.83 -6.37 3.62
CA PRO A 91 -14.21 -6.73 3.34
C PRO A 91 -14.65 -7.81 4.33
N ASP A 92 -15.93 -7.80 4.70
CA ASP A 92 -16.50 -8.88 5.50
C ASP A 92 -16.44 -10.17 4.68
N ARG A 93 -15.59 -11.09 5.12
CA ARG A 93 -15.40 -12.38 4.46
C ARG A 93 -16.26 -13.39 5.17
N ARG A 94 -17.28 -13.86 4.46
CA ARG A 94 -18.14 -14.95 4.93
C ARG A 94 -17.25 -16.14 5.31
N GLY A 95 -17.16 -16.45 6.61
CA GLY A 95 -16.36 -17.55 7.14
C GLY A 95 -15.02 -17.16 7.79
N GLU A 96 -14.61 -15.89 7.79
CA GLU A 96 -13.40 -15.46 8.50
C GLU A 96 -13.53 -15.68 10.03
N GLY A 97 -12.54 -16.36 10.63
CA GLY A 97 -12.53 -16.69 12.05
C GLY A 97 -13.39 -17.90 12.45
N LEU A 98 -14.11 -18.52 11.51
CA LEU A 98 -14.86 -19.74 11.78
C LEU A 98 -13.97 -20.99 11.68
N PRO A 99 -14.34 -22.07 12.38
CA PRO A 99 -13.73 -23.39 12.18
C PRO A 99 -13.86 -23.86 10.73
N TRP A 100 -12.93 -24.71 10.32
CA TRP A 100 -12.88 -25.25 8.95
C TRP A 100 -14.13 -26.06 8.57
N ASP A 101 -14.84 -26.60 9.57
CA ASP A 101 -16.04 -27.43 9.45
C ASP A 101 -17.34 -26.67 9.77
N ALA A 102 -17.29 -25.33 9.77
CA ALA A 102 -18.46 -24.51 10.06
C ALA A 102 -19.65 -24.84 9.12
N PRO A 103 -20.85 -25.13 9.65
CA PRO A 103 -22.01 -25.46 8.85
C PRO A 103 -22.33 -24.38 7.81
N GLY A 104 -22.58 -24.78 6.56
CA GLY A 104 -22.90 -23.85 5.47
C GLY A 104 -21.69 -23.28 4.71
N PHE A 105 -20.49 -23.81 4.98
CA PHE A 105 -19.28 -23.54 4.21
C PHE A 105 -18.73 -24.85 3.65
N GLU A 106 -18.50 -24.90 2.34
CA GLU A 106 -17.89 -26.07 1.70
C GLU A 106 -16.36 -25.99 1.76
N PRO A 107 -15.66 -27.11 2.01
CA PRO A 107 -14.24 -27.26 1.79
C PRO A 107 -13.82 -26.79 0.39
N PRO A 108 -12.59 -26.26 0.19
CA PRO A 108 -12.05 -26.13 -1.15
C PRO A 108 -11.96 -27.50 -1.84
N ASP A 109 -12.17 -27.52 -3.15
CA ASP A 109 -12.06 -28.73 -3.96
C ASP A 109 -10.69 -29.40 -3.74
N ARG A 110 -10.69 -30.74 -3.68
CA ARG A 110 -9.43 -31.49 -3.67
C ARG A 110 -8.74 -31.32 -5.02
N PRO A 111 -7.40 -31.26 -5.07
CA PRO A 111 -6.68 -31.26 -6.34
C PRO A 111 -7.08 -32.49 -7.15
N ALA A 112 -7.29 -32.31 -8.46
CA ALA A 112 -7.44 -33.42 -9.38
C ALA A 112 -6.15 -34.26 -9.34
N GLY A 113 -6.28 -35.56 -9.07
CA GLY A 113 -5.17 -36.51 -9.04
C GLY A 113 -4.60 -36.79 -10.42
#